data_AF-A0AAD4Y4M6-F1
#
_entry.id   AF-A0AAD4Y4M6-F1
#
_cell.length_a   1.000
_cell.length_b   1.000
_cell.length_c   1.000
_cell.angle_alpha   90.00
_cell.angle_beta   90.00
_cell.angle_gamma   90.00
#
_symmetry.space_group_name_H-M   'P 1'
#
loop_
_entity.id
_entity.type
_entity.pdbx_description
1 polymer ?
#
loop_
_entity_poly.entity_id
_entity_poly.type
_entity_poly.pdbx_seq_one_letter_code
_entity_poly.pdbx_strand_id
1 'polypeptide(L)'
;MGDVGLAGVLAALCLLSLGGQFGFGDWMPNSPSTIRLPLPTSKGQSLTSLMASLPEVNVTCHSLELFWSVSDETKDTRYLGTYPDKHFTEEAPRKKTSVFHSHLAQISRDIQE
;
A
#
# COMPACT_ATOMS: atom_id res chain seq x y z
N MET A 1 -16.69 2.95 23.19
CA MET A 1 -16.53 3.78 21.97
C MET A 1 -15.06 4.15 21.89
N GLY A 2 -14.28 3.49 21.04
CA GLY A 2 -12.84 3.73 20.92
C GLY A 2 -12.09 2.42 20.70
N ASP A 3 -12.05 1.96 19.44
CA ASP A 3 -11.05 0.99 18.94
C ASP A 3 -11.23 0.70 17.44
N VAL A 4 -12.38 1.07 16.86
CA VAL A 4 -12.59 1.07 15.40
C VAL A 4 -11.63 2.00 14.64
N GLY A 5 -11.00 2.96 15.32
CA GLY A 5 -10.05 3.90 14.70
C GLY A 5 -8.73 3.24 14.28
N LEU A 6 -8.15 2.38 15.12
CA LEU A 6 -6.81 1.84 14.86
C LEU A 6 -6.82 0.77 13.76
N ALA A 7 -7.84 -0.11 13.76
CA ALA A 7 -8.03 -1.09 12.69
C ALA A 7 -8.33 -0.41 11.35
N GLY A 8 -9.11 0.67 11.34
CA GLY A 8 -9.35 1.49 10.15
C GLY A 8 -8.09 2.18 9.64
N VAL A 9 -7.24 2.70 10.52
CA VAL A 9 -5.95 3.31 10.16
C VAL A 9 -4.98 2.27 9.60
N LEU A 10 -4.87 1.09 10.20
CA LEU A 10 -4.03 0.01 9.69
C LEU A 10 -4.50 -0.49 8.32
N ALA A 11 -5.81 -0.70 8.13
CA ALA A 11 -6.36 -1.09 6.84
C ALA A 11 -6.13 -0.03 5.76
N ALA A 12 -6.32 1.26 6.09
CA ALA A 12 -6.06 2.36 5.16
C ALA A 12 -4.57 2.48 4.78
N LEU A 13 -3.66 2.32 5.75
CA LEU A 13 -2.22 2.32 5.49
C LEU A 13 -1.80 1.10 4.66
N CYS A 14 -2.35 -0.09 4.90
CA CYS A 14 -2.08 -1.28 4.08
C CYS A 14 -2.51 -1.10 2.62
N LEU A 15 -3.72 -0.56 2.40
CA LEU A 15 -4.25 -0.33 1.05
C LEU A 15 -3.44 0.72 0.27
N LEU A 16 -2.84 1.69 0.97
CA LEU A 16 -2.08 2.77 0.34
C LEU A 16 -0.58 2.50 0.19
N SER A 17 0.03 1.65 1.03
CA SER A 17 1.50 1.58 1.10
C SER A 17 2.16 0.24 0.76
N LEU A 18 1.58 -0.90 1.14
CA LEU A 18 2.35 -2.15 1.21
C LEU A 18 2.46 -2.93 -0.11
N GLY A 19 1.66 -2.63 -1.14
CA GLY A 19 1.78 -3.38 -2.41
C GLY A 19 1.38 -2.60 -3.65
N GLY A 20 0.42 -1.68 -3.50
CA GLY A 20 -0.05 -0.86 -4.63
C GLY A 20 1.03 0.07 -5.19
N GLN A 21 1.89 0.63 -4.35
CA GLN A 21 2.92 1.58 -4.81
C GLN A 21 3.93 0.92 -5.74
N PHE A 22 4.43 -0.27 -5.40
CA PHE A 22 5.33 -1.01 -6.29
C PHE A 22 4.56 -1.64 -7.46
N GLY A 23 3.45 -2.34 -7.21
CA GLY A 23 2.72 -3.06 -8.25
C GLY A 23 2.12 -2.20 -9.37
N PHE A 24 1.85 -0.91 -9.11
CA PHE A 24 1.43 0.05 -10.14
C PHE A 24 2.50 1.08 -10.52
N GLY A 25 3.41 1.39 -9.59
CA GLY A 25 4.45 2.40 -9.75
C GLY A 25 5.76 1.87 -10.32
N ASP A 26 5.92 0.55 -10.44
CA ASP A 26 7.06 -0.09 -11.10
C ASP A 26 7.12 0.23 -12.60
N TRP A 27 5.98 0.51 -13.22
CA TRP A 27 5.88 0.96 -14.61
C TRP A 27 5.84 2.49 -14.72
N MET A 28 7.01 3.11 -14.93
CA MET A 28 7.20 4.57 -14.95
C MET A 28 6.20 5.38 -15.81
N PRO A 29 5.81 4.96 -17.03
CA PRO A 29 4.81 5.71 -17.80
C PRO A 29 3.41 5.76 -17.16
N ASN A 30 3.08 4.80 -16.29
CA ASN A 30 1.81 4.76 -15.56
C ASN A 30 1.82 5.64 -14.30
N SER A 31 2.99 5.85 -13.69
CA SER A 31 3.14 6.64 -12.46
C SER A 31 4.48 7.39 -12.43
N PRO A 32 4.67 8.40 -13.30
CA PRO A 32 5.90 9.18 -13.30
C PRO A 32 6.00 9.99 -12.01
N SER A 33 7.15 9.89 -11.33
CA SER A 33 7.41 10.63 -10.08
C SER A 33 7.57 12.14 -10.28
N THR A 34 7.80 12.58 -11.52
CA THR A 34 7.89 13.98 -11.91
C THR A 34 7.53 14.18 -13.38
N ILE A 35 7.13 15.39 -13.74
CA ILE A 35 6.94 15.83 -15.13
C ILE A 35 7.86 17.03 -15.38
N ARG A 36 8.78 16.91 -16.34
CA ARG A 36 9.85 17.89 -16.61
C ARG A 36 9.42 19.04 -17.53
N LEU A 37 8.31 18.89 -18.24
CA LEU A 37 7.77 19.89 -19.15
C LEU A 37 6.43 20.43 -18.66
N PRO A 38 6.04 21.66 -19.02
CA PRO A 38 4.71 22.17 -18.70
C PRO A 38 3.61 21.31 -19.32
N LEU A 39 2.42 21.37 -18.72
CA LEU A 39 1.25 20.67 -19.26
C LEU A 39 0.97 21.13 -20.70
N PRO A 40 0.67 20.19 -21.64
CA PRO A 40 0.34 20.55 -23.01
C PRO A 40 -0.89 21.47 -23.07
N THR A 41 -0.79 22.56 -23.83
CA THR A 41 -1.90 23.51 -24.04
C THR A 41 -2.67 23.26 -25.34
N SER A 42 -2.18 22.36 -26.19
CA SER A 42 -2.79 21.97 -27.46
C SER A 42 -2.70 20.45 -27.68
N LYS A 43 -3.64 19.93 -28.45
CA LYS A 43 -3.68 18.51 -28.85
C LYS A 43 -2.63 18.20 -29.92
N GLY A 44 -2.31 16.93 -30.11
CA GLY A 44 -1.39 16.47 -31.17
C GLY A 44 0.09 16.54 -30.82
N GLN A 45 0.43 16.41 -29.53
CA GLN A 45 1.83 16.33 -29.09
C GLN A 45 2.52 15.11 -29.71
N SER A 46 3.78 15.27 -30.10
CA SER A 46 4.58 14.16 -30.62
C SER A 46 4.98 13.19 -29.51
N LEU A 47 5.29 11.95 -29.89
CA LEU A 47 5.87 10.98 -28.96
C LEU A 47 7.16 11.49 -28.32
N THR A 48 7.97 12.23 -29.07
CA THR A 48 9.21 12.85 -28.56
C THR A 48 8.93 13.86 -27.45
N SER A 49 7.88 14.67 -27.59
CA SER A 49 7.44 15.63 -26.56
C SER A 49 7.02 14.91 -25.27
N LEU A 50 6.27 13.80 -25.40
CA LEU A 50 5.90 12.94 -24.27
C LEU A 50 7.14 12.33 -23.59
N MET A 51 8.07 11.76 -24.35
CA MET A 51 9.28 11.17 -23.78
C MET A 51 10.18 12.22 -23.10
N ALA A 52 10.21 13.45 -23.62
CA ALA A 52 10.93 14.55 -23.01
C ALA A 52 10.29 15.05 -21.71
N SER A 53 8.97 14.91 -21.54
CA SER A 53 8.26 15.31 -20.32
C SER A 53 8.41 14.30 -19.19
N LEU A 54 8.61 13.02 -19.49
CA LEU A 54 8.80 11.96 -18.49
C LEU A 54 10.12 12.11 -17.72
N PRO A 55 10.24 11.50 -16.52
CA PRO A 55 11.46 11.51 -15.71
C PRO A 55 12.68 10.95 -16.46
N GLU A 56 13.87 11.40 -16.05
CA GLU A 56 15.12 10.79 -16.50
C GLU A 56 15.30 9.39 -15.91
N VAL A 57 16.24 8.63 -16.49
CA VAL A 57 16.52 7.25 -16.08
C VAL A 57 16.93 7.18 -14.61
N ASN A 58 17.82 8.06 -14.15
CA ASN A 58 18.25 8.11 -12.75
C ASN A 58 17.08 8.39 -11.78
N VAL A 59 16.22 9.36 -12.09
CA VAL A 59 15.04 9.70 -11.27
C VAL A 59 14.06 8.53 -11.25
N THR A 60 13.88 7.87 -12.38
CA THR A 60 13.08 6.64 -12.48
C THR A 60 13.65 5.56 -11.58
N CYS A 61 14.94 5.25 -11.69
CA CYS A 61 15.60 4.23 -10.87
C CYS A 61 15.47 4.50 -9.37
N HIS A 62 15.68 5.73 -8.91
CA HIS A 62 15.50 6.09 -7.50
C HIS A 62 14.05 5.95 -7.03
N SER A 63 13.09 6.28 -7.90
CA SER A 63 11.67 6.12 -7.57
C SER A 63 11.30 4.64 -7.43
N LEU A 64 11.81 3.78 -8.32
CA LEU A 64 11.61 2.34 -8.26
C LEU A 64 12.25 1.72 -7.01
N GLU A 65 13.46 2.13 -6.68
CA GLU A 65 14.15 1.71 -5.46
C GLU A 65 13.36 2.09 -4.20
N LEU A 66 12.83 3.32 -4.16
CA LEU A 66 11.97 3.78 -3.07
C LEU A 66 10.70 2.93 -2.99
N PHE A 67 9.98 2.76 -4.10
CA PHE A 67 8.74 1.98 -4.13
C PHE A 67 8.96 0.54 -3.70
N TRP A 68 10.03 -0.11 -4.18
CA TRP A 68 10.42 -1.43 -3.72
C TRP A 68 10.66 -1.46 -2.21
N SER A 69 11.48 -0.54 -1.71
CA SER A 69 11.90 -0.50 -0.30
C SER A 69 10.74 -0.27 0.67
N VAL A 70 9.72 0.50 0.27
CA VAL A 70 8.54 0.76 1.12
C VAL A 70 7.40 -0.25 0.89
N SER A 71 7.47 -1.07 -0.16
CA SER A 71 6.50 -2.13 -0.41
C SER A 71 6.79 -3.41 0.37
N ASP A 72 8.04 -3.64 0.76
CA ASP A 72 8.37 -4.90 1.44
C ASP A 72 7.87 -4.90 2.89
N GLU A 73 7.33 -6.04 3.30
CA GLU A 73 6.95 -6.27 4.69
C GLU A 73 8.22 -6.45 5.53
N THR A 74 8.41 -5.58 6.52
CA THR A 74 9.53 -5.74 7.45
C THR A 74 9.36 -6.97 8.34
N LYS A 75 10.45 -7.44 8.96
CA LYS A 75 10.43 -8.57 9.91
C LYS A 75 9.52 -8.33 11.12
N ASP A 76 9.25 -7.07 11.45
CA ASP A 76 8.42 -6.67 12.59
C ASP A 76 6.95 -6.42 12.19
N THR A 77 6.58 -6.66 10.92
CA THR A 77 5.21 -6.46 10.43
C THR A 77 4.22 -7.31 11.24
N ARG A 78 3.12 -6.67 11.67
CA ARG A 78 2.02 -7.31 12.40
C ARG A 78 0.73 -7.20 11.61
N TYR A 79 0.21 -8.34 11.15
CA TYR A 79 -1.08 -8.37 10.48
C TYR A 79 -2.23 -8.07 11.44
N LEU A 80 -3.32 -7.55 10.91
CA LEU A 80 -4.54 -7.28 11.66
C LEU A 80 -4.98 -8.54 12.43
N GLY A 81 -5.25 -8.38 13.72
CA GLY A 81 -5.57 -9.50 14.61
C GLY A 81 -4.36 -10.15 15.28
N THR A 82 -3.13 -9.87 14.88
CA THR A 82 -1.95 -10.45 15.54
C THR A 82 -1.61 -9.66 16.80
N TYR A 83 -2.00 -10.18 17.96
CA TYR A 83 -1.78 -9.54 19.27
C TYR A 83 -0.86 -10.43 20.13
N PRO A 84 0.48 -10.33 19.96
CA PRO A 84 1.43 -11.13 20.76
C PRO A 84 1.42 -10.70 22.24
N ASP A 85 1.21 -9.41 22.49
CA ASP A 85 1.12 -8.84 23.82
C ASP A 85 -0.27 -9.07 24.42
N LYS A 86 -0.32 -9.85 25.50
CA LYS A 86 -1.57 -10.27 26.13
C LYS A 86 -2.06 -9.23 27.15
N HIS A 87 -2.63 -8.16 26.63
CA HIS A 87 -3.23 -7.11 27.47
C HIS A 87 -4.54 -7.56 28.15
N PHE A 88 -5.35 -8.38 27.47
CA PHE A 88 -6.57 -8.93 28.04
C PHE A 88 -6.32 -10.29 28.69
N THR A 89 -6.53 -10.37 30.00
CA THR A 89 -6.45 -11.62 30.77
C THR A 89 -7.82 -12.26 30.99
N GLU A 90 -8.88 -11.46 30.92
CA GLU A 90 -10.28 -11.86 31.09
C GLU A 90 -10.80 -12.76 29.96
N GLU A 91 -11.80 -13.60 30.27
CA GLU A 91 -12.35 -14.56 29.31
C GLU A 91 -13.18 -13.90 28.20
N ALA A 92 -13.99 -12.90 28.55
CA ALA A 92 -14.92 -12.28 27.60
C ALA A 92 -14.20 -11.57 26.44
N PRO A 93 -13.16 -10.72 26.66
CA PRO A 93 -12.39 -10.13 25.57
C PRO A 93 -11.66 -11.18 24.73
N ARG A 94 -11.12 -12.24 25.35
CA ARG A 94 -10.45 -13.34 24.62
C ARG A 94 -11.39 -14.08 23.69
N LYS A 95 -12.64 -14.32 24.10
CA LYS A 95 -13.67 -14.89 23.22
C LYS A 95 -13.96 -13.96 22.04
N LYS A 96 -14.06 -12.65 22.27
CA LYS A 96 -14.27 -11.67 21.19
C LYS A 96 -13.10 -11.63 20.20
N THR A 97 -11.86 -11.69 20.69
CA THR A 97 -10.66 -11.80 19.84
C THR A 97 -10.69 -13.07 18.98
N SER A 98 -11.08 -14.22 19.56
CA SER A 98 -11.21 -15.47 18.80
C SER A 98 -12.25 -15.37 17.70
N VAL A 99 -13.42 -14.77 17.97
CA VAL A 99 -14.45 -14.55 16.93
C VAL A 99 -13.91 -13.61 15.83
N PHE A 100 -13.19 -12.57 16.20
CA PHE A 100 -12.56 -11.65 15.26
C PHE A 100 -11.55 -12.36 14.34
N HIS A 101 -10.69 -13.24 14.89
CA HIS A 101 -9.77 -14.06 14.09
C HIS A 101 -10.48 -14.97 13.10
N SER A 102 -11.57 -15.63 13.53
CA SER A 102 -12.36 -16.48 12.64
C SER A 102 -12.97 -15.70 11.48
N HIS A 103 -13.46 -14.49 11.74
CA HIS A 103 -13.99 -13.61 10.69
C HIS A 103 -12.89 -13.14 9.72
N LEU A 104 -11.72 -12.74 10.22
CA LEU A 104 -10.59 -12.39 9.35
C LEU A 104 -10.15 -13.56 8.47
N ALA A 105 -10.13 -14.77 9.03
CA ALA A 105 -9.80 -15.98 8.27
C ALA A 105 -10.86 -16.29 7.20
N GLN A 106 -12.14 -16.03 7.47
CA GLN A 106 -13.19 -16.17 6.46
C GLN A 106 -13.01 -15.14 5.33
N ILE A 107 -12.86 -13.86 5.66
CA ILE A 107 -12.63 -12.80 4.68
C ILE A 107 -11.40 -13.11 3.82
N SER A 108 -10.32 -13.59 4.42
CA SER A 108 -9.10 -13.95 3.68
C SER A 108 -9.33 -15.11 2.72
N ARG A 109 -10.17 -16.09 3.07
CA ARG A 109 -10.54 -17.18 2.14
C ARG A 109 -11.39 -16.64 1.00
N ASP A 110 -12.41 -15.84 1.32
CA ASP A 110 -13.33 -15.27 0.33
C ASP A 110 -12.60 -14.38 -0.70
N ILE A 111 -11.51 -13.71 -0.31
CA ILE A 111 -10.67 -12.90 -1.22
C ILE A 111 -9.80 -13.78 -2.14
N GLN A 112 -9.47 -15.00 -1.73
CA GLN A 112 -8.58 -15.91 -2.46
C GLN A 112 -9.31 -16.85 -3.44
N GLU A 113 -10.64 -16.97 -3.32
CA GLU A 113 -11.51 -17.70 -4.25
C GLU A 113 -11.69 -16.95 -5.58
#